data_AF-A0A6V7L7Q2-F1
#
_entry.id   AF-A0A6V7L7Q2-F1
#
_cell.length_a   1.000
_cell.length_b   1.000
_cell.length_c   1.000
_cell.angle_alpha   90.00
_cell.angle_beta   90.00
_cell.angle_gamma   90.00
#
_symmetry.space_group_name_H-M   'P 1'
#
loop_
_entity.id
_entity.type
_entity.pdbx_description
1 polymer ?
#
loop_
_entity_poly.entity_id
_entity_poly.type
_entity_poly.pdbx_seq_one_letter_code
_entity_poly.pdbx_strand_id
1 'polypeptide(L)' 'HIFNELQQLRNRIESIVHGLEKYLETKRHEFPRFYFISNEDLLEVLANSKRPDLIQTHIKKLFENIGSLKLSK' A
#
# COMPACT_ATOMS: atom_id res chain seq x y z
N HIS A 1 14.85 31.19 12.87
CA HIS A 1 13.40 30.92 12.96
C HIS A 1 12.96 29.93 11.89
N ILE A 2 13.04 30.30 10.60
CA ILE A 2 12.70 29.42 9.44
C ILE A 2 13.42 28.06 9.49
N PHE A 3 14.72 28.02 9.82
CA PHE A 3 15.45 26.75 9.93
C PHE A 3 14.82 25.77 10.94
N ASN A 4 14.37 26.27 12.10
CA ASN A 4 13.72 25.43 13.10
C ASN A 4 12.35 24.93 12.62
N GLU A 5 11.59 25.76 11.90
CA GLU A 5 10.32 25.35 11.30
C GLU A 5 10.53 24.27 10.22
N LEU A 6 11.55 24.43 9.37
CA LEU A 6 11.92 23.42 8.38
C LEU A 6 12.35 22.10 9.04
N GLN A 7 13.11 22.16 10.13
CA GLN A 7 13.48 20.96 10.90
C GLN A 7 12.26 20.27 11.53
N GLN A 8 11.31 21.04 12.05
CA GLN A 8 10.06 20.48 12.60
C GLN A 8 9.19 19.84 11.50
N LEU A 9 9.10 20.48 10.33
CA LEU A 9 8.37 19.93 9.18
C LEU A 9 9.02 18.63 8.70
N ARG A 10 10.36 18.59 8.59
CA ARG A 10 11.11 17.38 8.24
C ARG A 10 10.80 16.24 9.21
N ASN A 11 10.90 16.49 10.52
CA ASN A 11 10.64 15.46 11.53
C ASN A 11 9.18 14.95 11.47
N ARG A 12 8.21 15.82 11.18
CA ARG A 12 6.82 15.42 10.98
C ARG A 12 6.65 14.52 9.76
N ILE A 13 7.26 14.86 8.64
CA ILE A 13 7.22 14.04 7.43
C ILE A 13 7.86 12.68 7.69
N GLU A 14 9.03 12.64 8.33
CA GLU A 14 9.70 11.39 8.70
C GLU A 14 8.82 10.50 9.59
N SER A 15 8.14 11.07 10.58
CA SER A 15 7.22 10.32 11.43
C SER A 15 6.02 9.77 10.66
N ILE A 16 5.49 10.50 9.68
CA ILE A 16 4.38 10.05 8.85
C ILE A 16 4.83 8.90 7.95
N VAL A 17 5.99 9.04 7.29
CA VAL A 17 6.55 8.01 6.42
C VAL A 17 6.80 6.73 7.22
N HIS A 18 7.41 6.83 8.40
CA HIS A 18 7.63 5.68 9.27
C HIS A 18 6.32 5.01 9.72
N GLY A 19 5.31 5.81 10.08
CA GLY A 19 3.99 5.29 10.43
C GLY A 19 3.33 4.55 9.27
N LEU A 20 3.50 5.05 8.04
CA LEU A 20 2.99 4.42 6.84
C LEU A 20 3.69 3.09 6.56
N GLU A 21 5.02 3.04 6.64
CA GLU A 21 5.79 1.80 6.46
C GLU A 21 5.35 0.71 7.44
N LYS A 22 5.19 1.06 8.73
CA LYS A 22 4.71 0.13 9.75
C LYS A 22 3.29 -0.37 9.47
N TYR A 23 2.41 0.52 8.99
CA TYR A 23 1.05 0.14 8.62
C TYR A 23 1.05 -0.83 7.44
N LEU A 24 1.83 -0.56 6.38
CA LEU A 24 1.98 -1.44 5.23
C LEU A 24 2.53 -2.81 5.64
N GLU A 25 3.55 -2.84 6.50
CA GLU A 25 4.12 -4.10 6.99
C GLU A 25 3.09 -4.91 7.81
N THR A 26 2.27 -4.25 8.61
CA THR A 26 1.17 -4.92 9.33
C THR A 26 0.19 -5.57 8.35
N LYS A 27 -0.13 -4.88 7.24
CA LYS A 27 -1.00 -5.44 6.19
C LYS A 27 -0.33 -6.58 5.42
N ARG A 28 0.98 -6.52 5.18
CA ARG A 28 1.74 -7.64 4.60
C ARG A 28 1.75 -8.85 5.54
N HIS A 29 1.85 -8.64 6.84
CA HIS A 29 1.80 -9.72 7.82
C HIS A 29 0.42 -10.40 7.88
N GLU A 30 -0.67 -9.62 7.84
CA GLU A 30 -2.05 -10.15 7.77
C GLU A 30 -2.31 -10.94 6.48
N PHE A 31 -1.76 -10.50 5.34
CA PHE A 31 -1.88 -11.18 4.06
C PHE A 31 -0.53 -11.28 3.33
N PRO A 32 0.22 -12.38 3.54
CA PRO A 32 1.59 -12.54 3.03
C PRO A 32 1.75 -12.41 1.51
N ARG A 33 0.68 -12.52 0.72
CA ARG A 33 0.76 -12.28 -0.72
C ARG A 33 1.12 -10.83 -1.04
N PHE A 34 0.81 -9.87 -0.17
CA PHE A 34 1.23 -8.49 -0.39
C PHE A 34 2.76 -8.31 -0.42
N TYR A 35 3.55 -9.27 0.07
CA TYR A 35 5.02 -9.26 -0.12
C TYR A 35 5.45 -9.30 -1.59
N PHE A 36 4.61 -9.77 -2.51
CA PHE A 36 4.91 -9.85 -3.95
C PHE A 36 4.67 -8.53 -4.71
N ILE A 37 4.14 -7.49 -4.06
CA ILE A 37 3.89 -6.19 -4.68
C ILE A 37 4.64 -5.05 -3.97
N SER A 38 4.90 -3.97 -4.70
CA SER A 38 5.58 -2.78 -4.18
C SER A 38 4.70 -2.03 -3.15
N ASN A 39 5.29 -1.10 -2.40
CA ASN A 39 4.54 -0.26 -1.46
C ASN A 39 3.50 0.62 -2.18
N GLU A 40 3.83 1.11 -3.38
CA GLU A 40 2.92 1.91 -4.21
C GLU A 40 1.72 1.06 -4.68
N ASP A 41 1.98 -0.15 -5.20
CA ASP A 41 0.94 -1.09 -5.59
C ASP A 41 0.05 -1.47 -4.39
N LEU A 42 0.65 -1.71 -3.22
CA LEU A 42 -0.10 -2.05 -2.00
C LEU A 42 -0.98 -0.88 -1.55
N LEU A 43 -0.49 0.35 -1.61
CA LEU A 43 -1.28 1.54 -1.30
C LEU A 43 -2.46 1.69 -2.26
N GLU A 44 -2.26 1.45 -3.55
CA GLU A 44 -3.32 1.51 -4.55
C GLU A 44 -4.40 0.44 -4.31
N VAL A 45 -4.00 -0.78 -3.95
CA VAL A 45 -4.92 -1.86 -3.55
C VAL A 45 -5.71 -1.48 -2.31
N LEU A 46 -5.07 -0.90 -1.28
CA LEU A 46 -5.74 -0.49 -0.05
C LEU A 46 -6.70 0.68 -0.30
N ALA A 47 -6.29 1.67 -1.10
CA ALA A 47 -7.09 2.83 -1.47
C ALA A 47 -8.32 2.44 -2.30
N ASN A 48 -8.16 1.49 -3.22
CA ASN A 48 -9.22 1.00 -4.09
C ASN A 48 -9.89 -0.29 -3.58
N SER A 49 -9.70 -0.64 -2.30
CA SER A 49 -10.27 -1.87 -1.68
C SER A 49 -11.79 -2.03 -1.87
N LYS A 50 -12.51 -0.92 -2.01
CA LYS A 50 -13.97 -0.88 -2.28
C LYS A 50 -14.36 -1.02 -3.75
N ARG A 51 -13.39 -1.00 -4.67
CA ARG A 51 -13.58 -1.03 -6.13
C ARG A 51 -12.82 -2.21 -6.71
N PRO A 52 -13.39 -3.42 -6.62
CA PRO A 52 -12.65 -4.63 -6.94
C PRO A 52 -12.28 -4.75 -8.43
N ASP A 53 -12.93 -3.98 -9.31
CA ASP A 53 -12.56 -3.83 -10.72
C ASP A 53 -11.15 -3.27 -10.91
N LEU A 54 -10.75 -2.32 -10.07
CA LEU A 54 -9.42 -1.69 -10.13
C LEU A 54 -8.32 -2.58 -9.53
N ILE A 55 -8.70 -3.47 -8.60
CA ILE A 55 -7.76 -4.37 -7.94
C ILE A 55 -7.30 -5.50 -8.87
N GLN A 56 -8.07 -5.83 -9.91
CA GLN A 56 -7.78 -6.92 -10.87
C GLN A 56 -6.37 -6.85 -11.48
N THR A 57 -5.87 -5.63 -11.76
CA THR A 57 -4.53 -5.43 -12.31
C THR A 57 -3.43 -5.88 -11.35
N HIS A 58 -3.64 -5.67 -10.05
CA HIS A 58 -2.68 -6.08 -9.01
C HIS A 58 -2.81 -7.56 -8.65
N ILE A 59 -3.99 -8.19 -8.86
CA ILE A 59 -4.19 -9.63 -8.62
C ILE A 59 -3.26 -10.47 -9.51
N LYS A 60 -3.04 -10.07 -10.76
CA LYS A 60 -2.06 -10.74 -11.65
C LYS A 60 -0.64 -10.70 -11.09
N LYS A 61 -0.27 -9.63 -10.39
CA LYS A 61 1.04 -9.49 -9.73
C LYS A 61 1.12 -10.31 -8.43
N LEU A 62 0.00 -10.43 -7.71
CA LEU A 62 -0.09 -11.18 -6.45
C LEU A 62 -0.15 -12.70 -6.63
N PHE A 63 -0.71 -13.15 -7.76
CA PHE A 63 -0.93 -14.55 -8.05
C PHE A 63 -0.44 -14.89 -9.46
N GLU A 64 0.72 -15.54 -9.53
CA GLU A 64 1.20 -16.15 -10.77
C GLU A 64 0.15 -17.12 -11.31
N ASN A 65 -0.09 -17.07 -12.62
CA ASN A 65 -1.08 -17.88 -13.35
C ASN A 65 -2.57 -17.57 -13.06
N ILE A 66 -2.90 -16.49 -12.35
CA ILE A 66 -4.28 -15.98 -12.27
C ILE A 66 -4.44 -14.77 -13.20
N GLY A 67 -5.18 -14.95 -14.29
CA GLY A 67 -5.42 -13.89 -15.28
C GLY A 67 -6.46 -12.85 -14.86
N SER A 68 -7.55 -13.27 -14.21
CA SER A 68 -8.56 -12.36 -13.64
C SER A 68 -9.48 -13.13 -12.71
N LEU A 69 -10.09 -12.43 -11.75
CA LEU A 69 -11.12 -12.98 -10.87
C LEU A 69 -12.49 -12.50 -11.35
N LYS A 70 -13.40 -13.44 -11.62
CA LYS A 70 -14.80 -13.11 -11.88
C LYS A 70 -15.50 -12.87 -10.54
N LEU A 71 -15.83 -11.62 -10.26
CA LEU A 71 -16.60 -11.24 -9.07
C LEU A 71 -18.09 -11.45 -9.38
N SER A 72 -18.65 -12.53 -8.87
CA SER A 72 -20.10 -12.73 -8.85
C SER A 72 -20.69 -11.92 -7.71
N LYS A 73 -21.82 -11.24 -7.96
CA LYS A 73 -22.61 -10.58 -6.92
C LYS A 73 -23.27 -11.60 -6.00
#